data_AF-A0A1I4HG66-F1
#
_entry.id   AF-A0A1I4HG66-F1
#
_cell.length_a   1.000
_cell.length_b   1.000
_cell.length_c   1.000
_cell.angle_alpha   90.00
_cell.angle_beta   90.00
_cell.angle_gamma   90.00
#
_symmetry.space_group_name_H-M   'P 1'
#
loop_
_entity.id
_entity.type
_entity.pdbx_description
1 polymer ?
#
loop_
_entity_poly.entity_id
_entity_poly.type
_entity_poly.pdbx_seq_one_letter_code
_entity_poly.pdbx_strand_id
1 'polypeptide(L)'
;MKKTIVITFLFVLSIVGVSFAEPTVTSEQGKRITGIVIDAHGMGLETGMSPTIYDKNGQVVNNIIPDDLSWISKNGVVDYYDSIKEVSDGKSRVGENYILIKAIEVRDFKANPVISIDDAKKLKSLPEFNDILKKSNIVFIK
;
A
#
# COMPACT_ATOMS: atom_id res chain seq x y z
N MET A 1 63.48 -25.83 11.26
CA MET A 1 63.25 -25.75 12.72
C MET A 1 62.85 -24.33 13.10
N LYS A 2 61.57 -24.10 13.40
CA LYS A 2 61.05 -23.42 14.61
C LYS A 2 59.54 -23.32 14.45
N LYS A 3 58.86 -24.04 15.32
CA LYS A 3 57.41 -24.17 15.45
C LYS A 3 56.90 -22.95 16.20
N THR A 4 55.85 -22.30 15.70
CA THR A 4 54.99 -21.46 16.55
C THR A 4 53.55 -21.82 16.26
N ILE A 5 53.02 -22.60 17.19
CA ILE A 5 51.62 -22.94 17.39
C ILE A 5 50.91 -21.67 17.87
N VAL A 6 49.82 -21.28 17.22
CA VAL A 6 48.81 -20.38 17.80
C VAL A 6 47.48 -21.11 17.79
N ILE A 7 47.00 -21.29 19.02
CA ILE A 7 45.84 -22.05 19.46
C ILE A 7 44.59 -21.18 19.34
N THR A 8 43.53 -21.77 18.79
CA THR A 8 42.10 -21.53 19.09
C THR A 8 41.56 -20.10 18.98
N PHE A 9 40.67 -19.87 18.00
CA PHE A 9 39.31 -19.43 18.31
C PHE A 9 38.37 -19.80 17.17
N LEU A 10 37.58 -20.84 17.42
CA LEU A 10 36.42 -21.25 16.63
C LEU A 10 35.38 -20.13 16.79
N PHE A 11 35.12 -19.33 15.76
CA PHE A 11 33.95 -18.46 15.73
C PHE A 11 33.13 -18.81 14.49
N VAL A 12 32.32 -19.85 14.67
CA VAL A 12 31.19 -20.19 13.81
C VAL A 12 30.15 -19.09 14.02
N LEU A 13 30.19 -18.02 13.21
CA LEU A 13 29.07 -17.10 13.13
C LEU A 13 28.23 -17.51 11.93
N SER A 14 27.34 -18.46 12.20
CA SER A 14 26.16 -18.73 11.39
C SER A 14 25.32 -17.45 11.39
N ILE A 15 25.44 -16.64 10.34
CA ILE A 15 24.52 -15.53 10.11
C ILE A 15 23.24 -16.18 9.58
N VAL A 16 22.37 -16.52 10.54
CA VAL A 16 20.96 -16.80 10.27
C VAL A 16 20.43 -15.61 9.50
N GLY A 17 19.99 -15.83 8.26
CA GLY A 17 19.31 -14.83 7.47
C GLY A 17 18.03 -14.41 8.19
N VAL A 18 18.12 -13.36 8.99
CA VAL A 18 16.95 -12.64 9.47
C VAL A 18 16.48 -11.79 8.29
N SER A 19 15.67 -12.42 7.44
CA SER A 19 14.83 -11.71 6.49
C SER A 19 13.81 -10.94 7.31
N PHE A 20 13.92 -9.61 7.34
CA PHE A 20 12.81 -8.76 7.78
C PHE A 20 11.69 -8.95 6.76
N ALA A 21 10.73 -9.80 7.09
CA ALA A 21 9.49 -9.88 6.34
C ALA A 21 8.78 -8.52 6.48
N GLU A 22 8.74 -7.76 5.39
CA GLU A 22 7.76 -6.69 5.25
C GLU A 22 6.37 -7.31 5.44
N PRO A 23 5.40 -6.63 6.07
CA PRO A 23 4.04 -7.13 6.20
C PRO A 23 3.38 -7.12 4.81
N THR A 24 3.69 -8.13 3.99
CA THR A 24 2.95 -8.45 2.79
C THR A 24 1.71 -9.22 3.21
N VAL A 25 0.60 -8.49 3.42
CA VAL A 25 -0.74 -9.08 3.30
C VAL A 25 -0.80 -9.69 1.89
N THR A 26 -0.65 -11.02 1.88
CA THR A 26 -0.57 -11.83 0.66
C THR A 26 -2.00 -12.12 0.25
N SER A 27 -2.39 -11.66 -0.94
CA SER A 27 -3.61 -12.13 -1.59
C SER A 27 -3.54 -13.65 -1.67
N GLU A 28 -4.45 -14.37 -1.00
CA GLU A 28 -4.55 -15.82 -1.18
C GLU A 28 -4.80 -16.10 -2.65
N GLN A 29 -3.91 -16.86 -3.28
CA GLN A 29 -3.97 -17.17 -4.71
C GLN A 29 -5.34 -17.76 -5.06
N GLY A 30 -6.13 -17.00 -5.83
CA GLY A 30 -7.47 -17.37 -6.29
C GLY A 30 -8.62 -16.48 -5.78
N LYS A 31 -8.40 -15.61 -4.78
CA LYS A 31 -9.42 -14.66 -4.32
C LYS A 31 -9.32 -13.30 -5.05
N ARG A 32 -10.48 -12.80 -5.49
CA ARG A 32 -10.67 -11.50 -6.16
C ARG A 32 -10.21 -10.34 -5.27
N ILE A 33 -9.39 -9.41 -5.77
CA ILE A 33 -8.99 -8.21 -5.02
C ILE A 33 -10.21 -7.29 -4.86
N THR A 34 -10.50 -6.86 -3.63
CA THR A 34 -11.71 -6.10 -3.28
C THR A 34 -11.48 -4.61 -3.07
N GLY A 35 -10.22 -4.19 -2.90
CA GLY A 35 -9.88 -2.79 -2.69
C GLY A 35 -8.38 -2.49 -2.75
N ILE A 36 -8.06 -1.20 -2.65
CA ILE A 36 -6.70 -0.67 -2.69
C ILE A 36 -6.43 0.10 -1.41
N VAL A 37 -5.29 -0.16 -0.79
CA VAL A 37 -4.78 0.60 0.35
C VAL A 37 -3.49 1.27 -0.06
N ILE A 38 -3.42 2.59 0.09
CA ILE A 38 -2.18 3.36 -0.09
C ILE A 38 -1.64 3.75 1.28
N ASP A 39 -0.48 3.22 1.63
CA ASP A 39 0.22 3.55 2.87
C ASP A 39 1.13 4.75 2.67
N ALA A 40 0.69 5.92 3.16
CA ALA A 40 1.47 7.15 3.21
C ALA A 40 1.86 7.53 4.64
N HIS A 41 1.90 6.54 5.56
CA HIS A 41 2.17 6.77 6.96
C HIS A 41 3.49 7.53 7.18
N GLY A 42 3.41 8.60 7.97
CA GLY A 42 4.57 9.42 8.31
C GLY A 42 5.04 10.37 7.21
N MET A 43 4.29 10.48 6.11
CA MET A 43 4.55 11.44 5.03
C MET A 43 3.76 12.75 5.19
N GLY A 44 2.91 12.84 6.21
CA GLY A 44 2.09 14.01 6.50
C GLY A 44 0.91 14.18 5.55
N LEU A 45 0.32 13.06 5.09
CA LEU A 45 -0.90 13.06 4.28
C LEU A 45 -2.05 13.72 5.05
N GLU A 46 -2.68 14.71 4.43
CA GLU A 46 -3.85 15.42 4.93
C GLU A 46 -5.11 14.95 4.20
N THR A 47 -6.27 15.08 4.86
CA THR A 47 -7.54 14.66 4.27
C THR A 47 -7.98 15.65 3.19
N GLY A 48 -8.24 15.16 1.98
CA GLY A 48 -8.82 15.92 0.88
C GLY A 48 -10.22 15.43 0.50
N MET A 49 -11.06 16.33 -0.04
CA MET A 49 -12.40 15.98 -0.55
C MET A 49 -12.34 15.16 -1.84
N SER A 50 -11.31 15.34 -2.67
CA SER A 50 -11.17 14.68 -3.97
C SER A 50 -9.71 14.34 -4.24
N PRO A 51 -9.11 13.46 -3.41
CA PRO A 51 -7.71 13.17 -3.54
C PRO A 51 -7.44 12.28 -4.76
N THR A 52 -6.23 12.41 -5.28
CA THR A 52 -5.77 11.73 -6.49
C THR A 52 -4.48 10.97 -6.20
N ILE A 53 -4.43 9.72 -6.64
CA ILE A 53 -3.23 8.89 -6.65
C ILE A 53 -2.49 9.21 -7.95
N TYR A 54 -1.25 9.66 -7.83
CA TYR A 54 -0.36 9.84 -8.98
C TYR A 54 0.69 8.75 -9.03
N ASP A 55 1.21 8.46 -10.23
CA ASP A 55 2.50 7.79 -10.34
C ASP A 55 3.64 8.82 -10.30
N LYS A 56 4.88 8.34 -10.18
CA LYS A 56 6.09 9.17 -10.15
C LYS A 56 6.25 10.10 -11.36
N ASN A 57 5.63 9.80 -12.50
CA ASN A 57 5.65 10.65 -13.68
C ASN A 57 4.56 11.74 -13.66
N GLY A 58 3.76 11.80 -12.60
CA GLY A 58 2.63 12.72 -12.46
C GLY A 58 1.39 12.27 -13.23
N GLN A 59 1.31 11.00 -13.66
CA GLN A 59 0.09 10.50 -14.28
C GLN A 59 -0.93 10.13 -13.21
N VAL A 60 -2.20 10.46 -13.47
CA VAL A 60 -3.31 10.03 -12.62
C VAL A 60 -3.48 8.51 -12.73
N VAL A 61 -3.53 7.85 -11.57
CA VAL A 61 -3.75 6.40 -11.47
C VAL A 61 -5.22 6.09 -11.25
N ASN A 62 -5.89 6.81 -10.36
CA ASN A 62 -7.28 6.59 -9.96
C ASN A 62 -8.24 7.59 -10.63
N ASN A 63 -8.51 7.44 -11.93
CA ASN A 63 -9.58 8.21 -12.55
C ASN A 63 -10.95 7.67 -12.07
N ILE A 64 -11.46 8.21 -10.96
CA ILE A 64 -12.68 7.72 -10.30
C ILE A 64 -13.90 8.27 -11.03
N ILE A 65 -14.67 7.37 -11.64
CA ILE A 65 -16.03 7.63 -12.14
C ILE A 65 -16.96 6.73 -11.31
N PRO A 66 -17.61 7.26 -10.27
CA PRO A 66 -18.35 6.43 -9.34
C PRO A 66 -19.69 5.96 -9.89
N ASP A 67 -20.09 4.74 -9.51
CA ASP A 67 -21.37 4.14 -9.94
C ASP A 67 -22.58 4.70 -9.14
N ASP A 68 -22.36 5.15 -7.90
CA ASP A 68 -23.42 5.66 -7.01
C ASP A 68 -23.02 7.01 -6.39
N LEU A 69 -23.49 8.09 -7.02
CA LEU A 69 -23.25 9.46 -6.53
C LEU A 69 -23.85 9.72 -5.14
N SER A 70 -24.97 9.06 -4.80
CA SER A 70 -25.61 9.24 -3.49
C SER A 70 -24.77 8.62 -2.38
N TRP A 71 -24.17 7.45 -2.64
CA TRP A 71 -23.24 6.81 -1.74
C TRP A 71 -21.97 7.65 -1.58
N ILE A 72 -21.38 8.12 -2.69
CA ILE A 72 -20.17 8.96 -2.65
C ILE A 72 -20.40 10.28 -1.91
N SER A 73 -21.56 10.90 -2.07
CA SER A 73 -21.89 12.16 -1.37
C SER A 73 -21.84 12.02 0.16
N LYS A 74 -22.03 10.81 0.68
CA LYS A 74 -22.04 10.50 2.11
C LYS A 74 -20.72 9.93 2.60
N ASN A 75 -20.05 9.12 1.77
CA ASN A 75 -18.91 8.31 2.18
C ASN A 75 -17.57 8.78 1.58
N GLY A 76 -17.60 9.73 0.63
CA GLY A 76 -16.41 10.19 -0.08
C GLY A 76 -15.84 9.16 -1.06
N VAL A 77 -14.83 9.59 -1.83
CA VAL A 77 -14.19 8.77 -2.88
C VAL A 77 -13.05 7.89 -2.36
N VAL A 78 -12.56 8.16 -1.15
CA VAL A 78 -11.58 7.35 -0.39
C VAL A 78 -11.93 7.39 1.09
N ASP A 79 -11.40 6.45 1.87
CA ASP A 79 -11.34 6.53 3.33
C ASP A 79 -9.94 6.87 3.84
N TYR A 80 -9.86 7.28 5.10
CA TYR A 80 -8.60 7.55 5.79
C TYR A 80 -8.52 6.80 7.11
N TYR A 81 -7.36 6.18 7.35
CA TYR A 81 -7.03 5.49 8.60
C TYR A 81 -5.66 5.94 9.10
N ASP A 82 -5.39 5.71 10.38
CA ASP A 82 -4.08 6.07 10.97
C ASP A 82 -3.13 4.85 11.02
N SER A 83 -3.62 3.64 10.76
CA SER A 83 -2.75 2.45 10.65
C SER A 83 -3.37 1.30 9.85
N ILE A 84 -2.50 0.42 9.35
CA ILE A 84 -2.90 -0.84 8.68
C ILE A 84 -3.74 -1.76 9.57
N LYS A 85 -3.54 -1.67 10.90
CA LYS A 85 -4.30 -2.45 11.87
C LYS A 85 -5.78 -2.09 11.85
N GLU A 86 -6.12 -0.82 11.67
CA GLU A 86 -7.51 -0.36 11.58
C GLU A 86 -8.15 -0.78 10.26
N VAL A 87 -7.37 -0.80 9.17
CA VAL A 87 -7.87 -1.29 7.88
C VAL A 87 -8.18 -2.80 7.94
N SER A 88 -7.34 -3.56 8.65
CA SER A 88 -7.42 -5.02 8.73
C SER A 88 -8.47 -5.54 9.72
N ASP A 89 -9.23 -4.68 10.40
CA ASP A 89 -10.26 -5.08 11.36
C ASP A 89 -11.56 -5.60 10.70
N GLY A 90 -11.60 -5.61 9.37
CA GLY A 90 -12.71 -6.10 8.55
C GLY A 90 -13.86 -5.10 8.35
N LYS A 91 -13.79 -3.91 8.95
CA LYS A 91 -14.82 -2.85 8.80
C LYS A 91 -14.51 -1.87 7.69
N SER A 92 -13.28 -1.91 7.16
CA SER A 92 -12.87 -1.03 6.09
C SER A 92 -13.60 -1.32 4.77
N ARG A 93 -13.86 -0.26 3.99
CA ARG A 93 -14.51 -0.37 2.66
C ARG A 93 -13.73 -1.22 1.66
N VAL A 94 -12.45 -1.51 1.92
CA VAL A 94 -11.62 -2.37 1.06
C VAL A 94 -11.84 -3.87 1.31
N GLY A 95 -12.55 -4.26 2.36
CA GLY A 95 -12.75 -5.65 2.76
C GLY A 95 -11.46 -6.33 3.24
N GLU A 96 -11.41 -7.66 3.20
CA GLU A 96 -10.29 -8.45 3.72
C GLU A 96 -9.18 -8.70 2.68
N ASN A 97 -9.50 -8.68 1.38
CA ASN A 97 -8.57 -9.05 0.31
C ASN A 97 -8.20 -7.83 -0.55
N TYR A 98 -7.39 -6.94 0.01
CA TYR A 98 -6.94 -5.72 -0.67
C TYR A 98 -5.47 -5.80 -1.08
N ILE A 99 -5.08 -4.92 -2.00
CA ILE A 99 -3.68 -4.68 -2.31
C ILE A 99 -3.15 -3.50 -1.49
N LEU A 100 -2.07 -3.72 -0.75
CA LEU A 100 -1.34 -2.68 -0.04
C LEU A 100 -0.21 -2.15 -0.92
N ILE A 101 -0.19 -0.84 -1.16
CA ILE A 101 0.84 -0.13 -1.92
C ILE A 101 1.44 0.94 -1.02
N LYS A 102 2.77 1.05 -0.99
CA LYS A 102 3.45 2.10 -0.25
C LYS A 102 3.58 3.36 -1.12
N ALA A 103 3.17 4.50 -0.57
CA ALA A 103 3.45 5.79 -1.21
C ALA A 103 4.95 6.10 -1.16
N ILE A 104 5.41 6.92 -2.08
CA ILE A 104 6.80 7.40 -2.16
C ILE A 104 6.92 8.89 -1.89
N GLU A 105 5.83 9.64 -2.05
CA GLU A 105 5.71 11.06 -1.70
C GLU A 105 4.23 11.43 -1.53
N VAL A 106 3.97 12.63 -1.03
CA VAL A 106 2.64 13.24 -1.02
C VAL A 106 2.77 14.65 -1.61
N ARG A 107 1.81 15.04 -2.45
CA ARG A 107 1.80 16.30 -3.20
C ARG A 107 0.47 17.05 -3.06
N ASP A 108 0.45 18.25 -3.63
CA ASP A 108 -0.72 19.15 -3.76
C ASP A 108 -1.50 19.32 -2.44
N PHE A 109 -1.04 20.25 -1.59
CA PHE A 109 -1.58 20.47 -0.24
C PHE A 109 -1.55 19.22 0.63
N LYS A 110 -0.60 18.32 0.36
CA LYS A 110 -0.43 17.04 1.04
C LYS A 110 -1.68 16.14 0.99
N ALA A 111 -2.57 16.29 0.01
CA ALA A 111 -3.79 15.48 -0.09
C ALA A 111 -3.64 14.28 -1.03
N ASN A 112 -2.59 14.27 -1.85
CA ASN A 112 -2.46 13.35 -2.98
C ASN A 112 -1.24 12.45 -2.81
N PRO A 113 -1.40 11.15 -2.53
CA PRO A 113 -0.27 10.23 -2.46
C PRO A 113 0.25 9.94 -3.87
N VAL A 114 1.56 9.68 -3.94
CA VAL A 114 2.22 9.26 -5.17
C VAL A 114 2.84 7.90 -4.97
N ILE A 115 2.71 7.02 -5.96
CA ILE A 115 3.21 5.66 -5.94
C ILE A 115 4.29 5.43 -7.01
N SER A 116 5.00 4.31 -6.91
CA SER A 116 5.97 3.92 -7.94
C SER A 116 5.26 3.65 -9.28
N ILE A 117 6.01 3.79 -10.38
CA ILE A 117 5.51 3.49 -11.73
C ILE A 117 5.10 2.01 -11.82
N ASP A 118 5.83 1.11 -11.16
CA ASP A 118 5.56 -0.32 -11.24
C ASP A 118 4.34 -0.71 -10.40
N ASP A 119 4.12 -0.06 -9.26
CA ASP A 119 2.87 -0.22 -8.50
C ASP A 119 1.66 0.32 -9.28
N ALA A 120 1.82 1.45 -9.96
CA ALA A 120 0.77 1.97 -10.84
C ALA A 120 0.42 0.99 -11.98
N LYS A 121 1.42 0.35 -12.60
CA LYS A 121 1.20 -0.71 -13.60
C LYS A 121 0.52 -1.92 -12.97
N LYS A 122 0.97 -2.37 -11.80
CA LYS A 122 0.40 -3.49 -11.05
C LYS A 122 -1.08 -3.26 -10.78
N LEU A 123 -1.45 -2.09 -10.25
CA LEU A 123 -2.83 -1.70 -10.02
C LEU A 123 -3.65 -1.74 -11.32
N LYS A 124 -3.17 -1.09 -12.38
CA LYS A 124 -3.87 -1.04 -13.68
C LYS A 124 -4.01 -2.42 -14.34
N SER A 125 -3.18 -3.39 -13.98
CA SER A 125 -3.25 -4.77 -14.49
C SER A 125 -4.26 -5.66 -13.76
N LEU A 126 -4.79 -5.22 -12.62
CA LEU A 126 -5.80 -5.98 -11.88
C LEU A 126 -7.11 -6.03 -12.67
N PRO A 127 -7.70 -7.22 -12.89
CA PRO A 127 -9.03 -7.34 -13.50
C PRO A 127 -10.11 -6.52 -12.79
N GLU A 128 -9.94 -6.31 -11.48
CA GLU A 128 -10.88 -5.62 -10.61
C GLU A 128 -10.67 -4.11 -10.55
N PHE A 129 -9.60 -3.58 -11.13
CA PHE A 129 -9.18 -2.19 -10.93
C PHE A 129 -10.32 -1.19 -11.18
N ASN A 130 -10.98 -1.31 -12.33
CA ASN A 130 -12.08 -0.40 -12.68
C ASN A 130 -13.28 -0.54 -11.73
N ASP A 131 -13.61 -1.75 -11.29
CA ASP A 131 -14.70 -1.98 -10.35
C ASP A 131 -14.38 -1.43 -8.96
N ILE A 132 -13.12 -1.51 -8.54
CA ILE A 132 -12.63 -0.91 -7.29
C ILE A 132 -12.76 0.62 -7.35
N LEU A 133 -12.35 1.24 -8.47
CA LEU A 133 -12.47 2.69 -8.66
C LEU A 133 -13.94 3.15 -8.64
N LYS A 134 -14.82 2.46 -9.35
CA LYS A 134 -16.26 2.76 -9.41
C LYS A 134 -16.97 2.69 -8.06
N LYS A 135 -16.56 1.74 -7.22
CA LYS A 135 -17.09 1.55 -5.87
C LYS A 135 -16.38 2.39 -4.82
N SER A 136 -15.32 3.11 -5.20
CA SER A 136 -14.48 3.87 -4.27
C SER A 136 -13.96 3.02 -3.09
N ASN A 137 -13.60 1.77 -3.37
CA ASN A 137 -12.98 0.86 -2.41
C ASN A 137 -11.48 1.16 -2.29
N ILE A 138 -11.18 2.39 -1.88
CA ILE A 138 -9.83 2.91 -1.76
C ILE A 138 -9.66 3.51 -0.36
N VAL A 139 -8.55 3.19 0.29
CA VAL A 139 -8.19 3.66 1.61
C VAL A 139 -6.80 4.24 1.59
N PHE A 140 -6.60 5.36 2.28
CA PHE A 140 -5.28 5.89 2.58
C PHE A 140 -4.95 5.73 4.06
N ILE A 141 -3.72 5.34 4.34
CA ILE A 141 -3.15 5.39 5.69
C ILE A 141 -2.30 6.66 5.76
N LYS A 142 -2.54 7.51 6.77
CA LYS A 142 -1.83 8.78 6.99
C LYS A 142 -0.64 8.63 7.94
#